data_AF-A0A7Z8RXD2-F1
#
_entry.id   AF-A0A7Z8RXD2-F1
#
_cell.length_a   1.000
_cell.length_b   1.000
_cell.length_c   1.000
_cell.angle_alpha   90.00
_cell.angle_beta   90.00
_cell.angle_gamma   90.00
#
_symmetry.space_group_name_H-M   'P 1'
#
loop_
_entity.id
_entity.type
_entity.pdbx_description
1 polymer ?
#
loop_
_entity_poly.entity_id
_entity_poly.type
_entity_poly.pdbx_seq_one_letter_code
_entity_poly.pdbx_strand_id
1 'polypeptide(L)'
;MLKRLRNSYGLTQEELAHKLNLSRGQIKNYENGFEPDLETLDRIASYFNVPVDVLLNRNIKPNTRIVENTLIEIQQILASMNEEQREDFCKKLLPYARFLDKDKRM
;
A
#
# COMPACT_ATOMS: atom_id res chain seq x y z
N MET A 1 7.32 -8.91 -6.29
CA MET A 1 5.99 -9.27 -5.75
C MET A 1 5.48 -10.62 -6.25
N LEU A 2 5.47 -10.86 -7.56
CA LEU A 2 4.86 -12.04 -8.19
C LEU A 2 5.21 -13.38 -7.53
N LYS A 3 6.49 -13.60 -7.18
CA LYS A 3 6.96 -14.81 -6.47
C LYS A 3 6.21 -15.06 -5.16
N ARG A 4 5.89 -14.00 -4.41
CA ARG A 4 5.16 -14.10 -3.13
C ARG A 4 3.70 -14.53 -3.36
N LEU A 5 3.03 -13.93 -4.34
CA LEU A 5 1.66 -14.28 -4.73
C LEU A 5 1.59 -15.72 -5.25
N ARG A 6 2.54 -16.12 -6.10
CA ARG A 6 2.64 -17.50 -6.58
C ARG A 6 2.77 -18.49 -5.42
N ASN A 7 3.68 -18.20 -4.49
CA ASN A 7 3.92 -19.05 -3.32
C ASN A 7 2.71 -19.09 -2.36
N SER A 8 1.97 -18.00 -2.18
CA SER A 8 0.78 -18.00 -1.31
C SER A 8 -0.37 -18.84 -1.86
N TYR A 9 -0.39 -19.08 -3.17
CA TYR A 9 -1.30 -20.00 -3.83
C TYR A 9 -0.72 -21.43 -3.96
N GLY A 10 0.48 -21.70 -3.44
CA GLY A 10 1.10 -23.02 -3.48
C GLY A 10 1.52 -23.48 -4.88
N LEU A 11 1.68 -22.56 -5.84
CA LEU A 11 1.95 -22.90 -7.25
C LEU A 11 3.45 -22.94 -7.54
N THR A 12 3.87 -23.82 -8.43
CA THR A 12 5.18 -23.80 -9.09
C THR A 12 5.20 -22.78 -10.24
N GLN A 13 6.39 -22.39 -10.70
CA GLN A 13 6.52 -21.47 -11.85
C GLN A 13 5.86 -22.04 -13.12
N GLU A 14 5.93 -23.36 -13.32
CA GLU A 14 5.33 -24.05 -14.46
C GLU A 14 3.79 -24.02 -14.39
N GLU A 15 3.22 -24.29 -13.21
CA GLU A 15 1.77 -24.26 -13.03
C GLU A 15 1.19 -22.85 -13.21
N LEU A 16 1.88 -21.83 -12.69
CA LEU A 16 1.45 -20.45 -12.91
C LEU A 16 1.55 -20.05 -14.39
N ALA A 17 2.62 -20.47 -15.06
CA ALA A 17 2.83 -20.23 -16.48
C ALA A 17 1.68 -20.83 -17.30
N HIS A 18 1.30 -22.08 -17.02
CA HIS A 18 0.18 -22.75 -17.67
C HIS A 18 -1.15 -22.02 -17.43
N LYS A 19 -1.45 -21.65 -16.17
CA LYS A 19 -2.70 -20.93 -15.83
C LYS A 19 -2.80 -19.56 -16.48
N LEU A 20 -1.66 -18.90 -16.69
CA LEU A 20 -1.58 -17.60 -17.34
C LEU A 20 -1.23 -17.69 -18.82
N ASN A 21 -1.25 -18.87 -19.46
CA ASN A 21 -0.83 -19.04 -20.86
C ASN A 21 0.46 -18.25 -21.21
N LEU A 22 1.49 -18.46 -20.38
CA LEU A 22 2.84 -17.88 -20.50
C LEU A 22 3.85 -19.03 -20.48
N SER A 23 5.09 -18.74 -20.85
CA SER A 23 6.21 -19.67 -20.63
C SER A 23 6.71 -19.60 -19.19
N ARG A 24 7.25 -20.71 -18.69
CA ARG A 24 7.97 -20.73 -17.40
C ARG A 24 9.11 -19.70 -17.37
N GLY A 25 9.77 -19.48 -18.50
CA GLY A 25 10.82 -18.47 -18.66
C GLY A 25 10.31 -17.05 -18.42
N GLN A 26 9.12 -16.70 -18.94
CA GLN A 26 8.46 -15.43 -18.65
C GLN A 26 8.16 -15.27 -17.16
N ILE A 27 7.58 -16.28 -16.51
CA ILE A 27 7.33 -16.23 -15.07
C ILE A 27 8.63 -16.02 -14.28
N LYS A 28 9.69 -16.76 -14.61
CA LYS A 28 11.01 -16.57 -13.99
C LYS A 28 11.54 -15.14 -14.19
N ASN A 29 11.41 -14.57 -15.38
CA ASN A 29 11.85 -13.21 -15.66
C ASN A 29 11.07 -12.18 -14.84
N TYR A 30 9.74 -12.29 -14.80
CA TYR A 30 8.88 -11.40 -14.01
C TYR A 30 9.13 -11.51 -12.50
N GLU A 31 9.47 -12.70 -12.01
CA GLU A 31 9.89 -12.88 -10.60
C GLU A 31 11.25 -12.25 -10.28
N ASN A 32 12.10 -12.08 -11.29
CA ASN A 32 13.45 -11.51 -11.16
C ASN A 32 13.52 -10.01 -11.55
N GLY A 33 12.38 -9.36 -11.78
CA GLY A 33 12.31 -7.91 -11.99
C GLY A 33 12.24 -7.45 -13.44
N PHE A 34 12.08 -8.35 -14.42
CA PHE A 34 11.70 -7.93 -15.76
C PHE A 34 10.22 -7.50 -15.77
N GLU A 35 9.93 -6.38 -16.43
CA GLU A 35 8.56 -5.88 -16.51
C GLU A 35 7.76 -6.61 -17.60
N PRO A 36 6.57 -7.14 -17.30
CA PRO A 36 5.64 -7.63 -18.31
C PRO A 36 5.01 -6.46 -19.09
N ASP A 37 4.45 -6.74 -20.26
CA ASP A 37 3.56 -5.81 -20.94
C ASP A 37 2.24 -5.59 -20.17
N LEU A 38 1.48 -4.56 -20.56
CA LEU A 38 0.23 -4.19 -19.89
C LEU A 38 -0.79 -5.31 -19.87
N GLU A 39 -0.92 -6.04 -20.98
CA GLU A 39 -1.87 -7.15 -21.10
C GLU A 39 -1.51 -8.29 -20.12
N THR A 40 -0.24 -8.67 -20.07
CA THR A 40 0.26 -9.71 -19.16
C THR A 40 0.13 -9.26 -17.71
N LEU A 41 0.39 -8.00 -17.41
CA LEU A 41 0.24 -7.43 -16.07
C LEU A 41 -1.22 -7.48 -15.59
N ASP A 42 -2.18 -7.12 -16.45
CA ASP A 42 -3.62 -7.19 -16.16
C ASP A 42 -4.10 -8.63 -15.96
N ARG A 43 -3.60 -9.57 -16.77
CA ARG A 43 -3.88 -11.00 -16.63
C ARG A 43 -3.38 -11.57 -15.31
N ILE A 44 -2.17 -11.21 -14.90
CA ILE A 44 -1.62 -11.60 -13.60
C ILE A 44 -2.47 -11.01 -12.46
N ALA A 45 -2.81 -9.72 -12.55
CA ALA A 45 -3.59 -9.01 -11.54
C ALA A 45 -4.98 -9.63 -11.36
N SER A 46 -5.66 -9.88 -12.48
CA SER A 46 -6.96 -10.54 -12.54
C SER A 46 -6.92 -11.97 -11.97
N TYR A 47 -5.90 -12.75 -12.32
CA TYR A 47 -5.74 -14.12 -11.82
C TYR A 47 -5.61 -14.19 -10.29
N PHE A 48 -4.84 -13.27 -9.70
CA PHE A 48 -4.67 -13.21 -8.24
C PHE A 48 -5.75 -12.38 -7.53
N ASN A 49 -6.68 -11.77 -8.27
CA ASN A 49 -7.68 -10.83 -7.78
C ASN A 49 -7.06 -9.70 -6.93
N VAL A 50 -6.00 -9.08 -7.46
CA VAL A 50 -5.31 -7.95 -6.82
C VAL A 50 -5.21 -6.77 -7.77
N PRO A 51 -5.16 -5.52 -7.27
CA PRO A 51 -4.84 -4.37 -8.09
C PRO A 51 -3.46 -4.50 -8.75
N VAL A 52 -3.33 -3.99 -9.97
CA VAL A 52 -2.08 -3.96 -10.73
C VAL A 52 -0.93 -3.29 -9.95
N ASP A 53 -1.23 -2.27 -9.14
CA ASP A 53 -0.28 -1.58 -8.28
C ASP A 53 0.45 -2.52 -7.29
N VAL A 54 -0.21 -3.59 -6.87
CA VAL A 54 0.39 -4.61 -6.00
C VAL A 54 1.53 -5.32 -6.72
N LEU A 55 1.36 -5.64 -8.01
CA LEU A 55 2.36 -6.36 -8.81
C LEU A 55 3.59 -5.52 -9.10
N LEU A 56 3.40 -4.23 -9.36
CA LEU A 56 4.46 -3.30 -9.72
C LEU A 56 5.40 -2.96 -8.57
N ASN A 57 5.07 -3.37 -7.33
CA ASN A 57 5.87 -3.07 -6.14
C ASN A 57 6.23 -1.57 -6.03
N ARG A 58 5.46 -0.70 -6.71
CA ARG A 58 5.43 0.72 -6.45
C ARG A 58 5.01 0.78 -5.02
N ASN A 59 5.93 1.19 -4.15
CA ASN A 59 5.71 1.33 -2.71
C ASN A 59 4.26 1.74 -2.53
N ILE A 60 3.43 0.83 -2.00
CA ILE A 60 2.15 1.21 -1.44
C ILE A 60 2.58 2.10 -0.29
N LYS A 61 2.81 3.38 -0.57
CA LYS A 61 2.95 4.38 0.46
C LYS A 61 1.70 4.15 1.29
N PRO A 62 1.84 3.85 2.59
CA PRO A 62 0.68 3.58 3.45
C PRO A 62 -0.31 4.70 3.15
N ASN A 63 -1.53 4.39 2.72
CA ASN A 63 -2.47 5.35 2.13
C ASN A 63 -2.41 6.68 2.90
N THR A 64 -1.55 7.60 2.46
CA THR A 64 -1.22 8.79 3.23
C THR A 64 -2.30 9.81 3.05
N ARG A 65 -3.20 9.61 2.08
CA ARG A 65 -4.30 10.49 1.77
C ARG A 65 -5.18 10.78 2.99
N ILE A 66 -5.40 9.79 3.85
CA ILE A 66 -6.16 10.01 5.10
C ILE A 66 -5.36 10.91 6.03
N VAL A 67 -4.07 10.63 6.24
CA VAL A 67 -3.20 11.44 7.11
C VAL A 67 -3.03 12.86 6.57
N GLU A 68 -2.80 13.00 5.25
CA GLU A 68 -2.65 14.25 4.53
C GLU A 68 -3.92 15.11 4.63
N ASN A 69 -5.10 14.51 4.38
CA ASN A 69 -6.37 15.20 4.51
C ASN A 69 -6.61 15.66 5.96
N THR A 70 -6.34 14.80 6.94
CA THR A 70 -6.47 15.15 8.36
C THR A 70 -5.54 16.30 8.76
N LEU A 71 -4.29 16.30 8.27
CA LEU A 71 -3.35 17.39 8.54
C LEU A 71 -3.80 18.71 7.92
N ILE A 72 -4.33 18.69 6.69
CA ILE A 72 -4.87 19.87 6.02
C ILE A 72 -6.06 20.44 6.81
N GLU A 73 -6.98 19.58 7.26
CA GLU A 73 -8.13 20.01 8.05
C GLU A 73 -7.70 20.62 9.40
N ILE A 74 -6.76 19.99 10.10
CA ILE A 74 -6.19 20.54 11.34
C ILE A 74 -5.55 21.90 11.09
N GLN A 75 -4.81 22.07 9.98
CA GLN A 75 -4.20 23.35 9.62
C GLN A 75 -5.25 24.44 9.37
N GLN A 76 -6.34 24.13 8.67
CA GLN A 76 -7.43 25.06 8.42
C GLN A 76 -8.13 25.48 9.73
N ILE A 77 -8.38 24.53 10.63
CA ILE A 77 -8.96 24.79 11.94
C ILE A 77 -8.04 25.72 12.75
N LEU A 78 -6.74 25.41 12.83
CA LEU A 78 -5.76 26.25 13.55
C LEU A 78 -5.65 27.67 12.96
N ALA A 79 -5.76 27.82 11.65
CA ALA A 79 -5.73 29.12 10.97
C ALA A 79 -6.92 30.01 11.36
N SER A 80 -8.07 29.43 11.70
CA SER A 80 -9.27 30.15 12.15
C SER A 80 -9.27 30.54 13.63
N MET A 81 -8.35 29.98 14.42
CA MET A 81 -8.27 30.20 15.87
C MET A 81 -7.38 31.40 16.24
N ASN A 82 -7.68 32.02 17.38
CA ASN A 82 -6.77 32.98 18.03
C ASN A 82 -5.64 32.25 18.80
N GLU A 83 -4.69 33.01 19.34
CA GLU A 83 -3.50 32.44 20.00
C GLU A 83 -3.84 31.57 21.22
N GLU A 84 -4.74 32.03 22.09
CA GLU A 84 -5.19 31.30 23.28
C GLU A 84 -5.88 29.97 22.92
N GLN A 85 -6.76 29.99 21.92
CA GLN A 85 -7.47 28.82 21.41
C GLN A 85 -6.52 27.80 20.79
N ARG A 86 -5.50 28.25 20.04
CA ARG A 86 -4.48 27.35 19.48
C ARG A 86 -3.67 26.68 20.58
N GLU A 87 -3.31 27.42 21.62
CA GLU A 87 -2.54 26.88 22.75
C GLU A 87 -3.35 25.80 23.48
N ASP A 88 -4.62 26.07 23.80
CA ASP A 88 -5.51 25.10 24.45
C ASP A 88 -5.75 23.86 23.55
N PHE A 89 -5.97 24.05 22.26
CA PHE A 89 -6.11 22.97 21.29
C PHE A 89 -4.90 22.04 21.28
N CYS A 90 -3.69 22.59 21.18
CA CYS A 90 -2.45 21.82 21.19
C CYS A 90 -2.23 21.09 22.53
N LYS A 91 -2.53 21.75 23.66
CA LYS A 91 -2.47 21.14 25.00
C LYS A 91 -3.39 19.95 25.16
N LYS A 92 -4.53 19.92 24.47
CA LYS A 92 -5.49 18.79 24.48
C LYS A 92 -5.13 17.70 23.47
N LEU A 93 -4.69 18.08 22.27
CA LEU A 93 -4.39 17.13 21.19
C LEU A 93 -3.14 16.29 21.49
N LEU A 94 -2.08 16.89 22.03
CA LEU A 94 -0.81 16.20 22.28
C LEU A 94 -0.90 15.04 23.29
N PRO A 95 -1.57 15.19 24.45
CA PRO A 95 -1.77 14.08 25.38
C PRO A 95 -2.55 12.93 24.75
N TYR A 96 -3.60 13.22 23.99
CA TYR A 96 -4.40 12.19 23.31
C TYR A 96 -3.60 11.43 22.25
N ALA A 97 -2.83 12.15 21.43
CA ALA A 97 -1.93 11.51 20.46
C ALA A 97 -0.89 10.61 21.14
N ARG A 98 -0.31 11.05 22.26
CA ARG A 98 0.62 10.23 23.06
C ARG A 98 -0.03 9.02 23.71
N PHE A 99 -1.29 9.14 24.14
CA PHE A 99 -2.06 8.02 24.68
C PHE A 99 -2.23 6.92 23.61
N LEU A 100 -2.65 7.29 22.39
CA LEU A 100 -2.81 6.35 21.28
C LEU A 100 -1.49 5.72 20.80
N ASP A 101 -0.34 6.41 20.93
CA ASP A 101 0.97 5.82 20.60
C ASP A 101 1.39 4.71 21.59
N LYS A 102 1.04 4.86 22.87
CA LYS A 102 1.35 3.87 23.91
C LYS A 102 0.51 2.61 23.79
N ASP A 103 -0.74 2.73 23.37
CA ASP A 103 -1.69 1.61 23.23
C ASP A 103 -1.33 0.66 22.08
N LYS A 104 -0.62 1.16 21.04
CA LYS A 104 -0.12 0.35 19.92
C LYS A 104 1.03 -0.63 20.28
N ARG A 105 1.51 -0.64 21.52
CA ARG A 105 2.66 -1.45 21.97
C ARG A 105 2.26 -2.68 22.81
N MET A 106 0.97 -3.03 22.85
CA MET A 106 0.44 -4.30 23.38
C MET A 106 -0.04 -5.20 22.25
#